data_AF-H2XY92-F1
#
_entry.id   AF-H2XY92-F1
#
_cell.length_a   1.000
_cell.length_b   1.000
_cell.length_c   1.000
_cell.angle_alpha   90.00
_cell.angle_beta   90.00
_cell.angle_gamma   90.00
#
_symmetry.space_group_name_H-M   'P 1'
#
loop_
_entity.id
_entity.type
_entity.pdbx_description
1 polymer ?
#
loop_
_entity_poly.entity_id
_entity_poly.type
_entity_poly.pdbx_seq_one_letter_code
_entity_poly.pdbx_strand_id
1 'polypeptide(L)'
;MSKFVLLVVFLGMLCIAETAARDCDNGNPQQRKNCGWGGISKRECEHHQDCCFDESVPGVIWCFHNKVRCDRGYPHQRVNCGWAGISRAMCERNWDCCFDDSVSGVPFCYKHDRARQEE
;
A
#
# COMPACT_ATOMS: atom_id res chain seq x y z
N MET A 1 -7.57 -15.17 48.83
CA MET A 1 -6.97 -14.19 47.89
C MET A 1 -6.43 -14.81 46.59
N SER A 2 -6.30 -16.13 46.49
CA SER A 2 -5.71 -16.79 45.30
C SER A 2 -6.69 -17.05 44.14
N LYS A 3 -7.99 -17.24 44.39
CA LYS A 3 -8.95 -17.63 43.33
C LYS A 3 -9.45 -16.45 42.46
N PHE A 4 -9.57 -15.26 43.05
CA PHE A 4 -10.03 -14.06 42.34
C PHE A 4 -8.98 -13.54 41.36
N VAL A 5 -7.70 -13.52 41.78
CA VAL A 5 -6.57 -13.08 40.95
C VAL A 5 -6.41 -13.96 39.71
N LEU A 6 -6.55 -15.27 39.85
CA LEU A 6 -6.50 -16.21 38.72
C LEU A 6 -7.63 -15.99 37.71
N LEU A 7 -8.84 -15.63 38.16
CA LEU A 7 -9.98 -15.33 37.27
C LEU A 7 -9.77 -14.05 36.45
N VAL A 8 -9.16 -13.01 37.04
CA VAL A 8 -8.90 -11.75 36.31
C VAL A 8 -7.79 -11.94 35.27
N VAL A 9 -6.78 -12.76 35.57
CA VAL A 9 -5.70 -13.10 34.64
C VAL A 9 -6.21 -13.95 33.46
N PHE A 10 -7.08 -14.93 33.72
CA PHE A 10 -7.69 -15.75 32.65
C PHE A 10 -8.63 -14.96 31.74
N LEU A 11 -9.39 -14.00 32.27
CA LEU A 11 -10.26 -13.13 31.49
C LEU A 11 -9.48 -12.05 30.71
N GLY A 12 -8.31 -11.62 31.22
CA GLY A 12 -7.43 -10.67 30.55
C GLY A 12 -6.56 -11.27 29.43
N MET A 13 -6.33 -12.59 29.41
CA MET A 13 -5.56 -13.29 28.36
C MET A 13 -6.32 -13.48 27.04
N LEU A 14 -7.58 -13.04 26.96
CA LEU A 14 -8.34 -12.92 25.72
C LEU A 14 -8.08 -11.58 25.00
N CYS A 15 -6.90 -10.96 25.17
CA CYS A 15 -6.46 -9.89 24.28
C CYS A 15 -6.23 -10.47 22.89
N ILE A 16 -7.30 -10.42 22.10
CA ILE A 16 -7.39 -10.86 20.71
C ILE A 16 -6.25 -10.19 19.93
N ALA A 17 -5.28 -11.00 19.50
CA ALA A 17 -4.35 -10.59 18.46
C ALA A 17 -5.13 -10.59 17.14
N GLU A 18 -5.89 -9.51 16.91
CA GLU A 18 -6.58 -9.30 15.65
C GLU A 18 -5.53 -8.82 14.65
N THR A 19 -4.82 -9.77 14.04
CA THR A 19 -3.98 -9.48 12.89
C THR A 19 -4.91 -9.17 11.74
N ALA A 20 -5.25 -7.89 11.58
CA ALA A 20 -5.92 -7.40 10.38
C ALA A 20 -5.14 -7.92 9.17
N ALA A 21 -5.79 -8.75 8.35
CA ALA A 21 -5.21 -9.22 7.11
C ALA A 21 -4.86 -8.00 6.25
N ARG A 22 -3.61 -7.92 5.80
CA ARG A 22 -3.12 -6.81 4.97
C ARG A 22 -3.79 -6.92 3.61
N ASP A 23 -4.49 -5.86 3.19
CA ASP A 23 -5.18 -5.81 1.91
C ASP A 23 -4.21 -5.28 0.82
N CYS A 24 -3.82 -6.20 -0.06
CA CYS A 24 -2.85 -6.01 -1.14
C CYS A 24 -3.55 -5.69 -2.46
N ASP A 25 -3.29 -4.51 -3.01
CA ASP A 25 -3.62 -4.19 -4.39
C ASP A 25 -2.41 -4.58 -5.26
N ASN A 26 -2.59 -5.65 -6.04
CA ASN A 26 -1.55 -6.21 -6.91
C ASN A 26 -1.19 -5.30 -8.09
N GLY A 27 -2.01 -4.28 -8.37
CA GLY A 27 -1.82 -3.30 -9.43
C GLY A 27 -1.50 -3.92 -10.78
N ASN A 28 -0.73 -3.19 -11.60
CA ASN A 28 -0.16 -3.71 -12.83
C ASN A 28 1.18 -4.42 -12.52
N PRO A 29 1.34 -5.74 -12.82
CA PRO A 29 2.56 -6.47 -12.50
C PRO A 29 3.85 -5.88 -13.08
N GLN A 30 3.76 -5.22 -14.24
CA GLN A 30 4.92 -4.61 -14.91
C GLN A 30 5.38 -3.28 -14.28
N GLN A 31 4.58 -2.71 -13.38
CA GLN A 31 4.88 -1.44 -12.71
C GLN A 31 5.16 -1.62 -11.21
N ARG A 32 5.21 -2.86 -10.73
CA ARG A 32 5.55 -3.20 -9.36
C ARG A 32 6.93 -2.65 -9.00
N LYS A 33 7.05 -2.07 -7.82
CA LYS A 33 8.33 -1.67 -7.22
C LYS A 33 8.84 -2.74 -6.28
N ASN A 34 10.10 -3.14 -6.42
CA ASN A 34 10.71 -4.21 -5.61
C ASN A 34 10.77 -3.83 -4.11
N CYS A 35 10.35 -4.76 -3.24
CA CYS A 35 10.22 -4.55 -1.78
C CYS A 35 11.03 -5.56 -0.96
N GLY A 36 11.93 -6.32 -1.60
CA GLY A 36 12.73 -7.35 -0.95
C GLY A 36 13.98 -7.71 -1.74
N TRP A 37 14.66 -8.78 -1.34
CA TRP A 37 15.82 -9.32 -2.08
C TRP A 37 15.41 -10.48 -3.00
N GLY A 38 16.30 -10.86 -3.93
CA GLY A 38 16.05 -11.97 -4.85
C GLY A 38 15.89 -13.30 -4.12
N GLY A 39 14.84 -14.07 -4.46
CA GLY A 39 14.55 -15.36 -3.83
C GLY A 39 13.91 -15.27 -2.44
N ILE A 40 13.48 -14.07 -2.00
CA ILE A 40 12.72 -13.89 -0.77
C ILE A 40 11.48 -14.78 -0.74
N SER A 41 11.19 -15.40 0.41
CA SER A 41 9.97 -16.19 0.57
C SER A 41 8.73 -15.30 0.68
N LYS A 42 7.55 -15.86 0.35
CA LYS A 42 6.27 -15.18 0.55
C LYS A 42 6.13 -14.62 1.97
N ARG A 43 6.45 -15.44 2.97
CA ARG A 43 6.32 -15.08 4.39
C ARG A 43 7.25 -13.93 4.78
N GLU A 44 8.49 -13.94 4.32
CA GLU A 44 9.44 -12.86 4.59
C GLU A 44 9.00 -11.58 3.90
N CYS A 45 8.57 -11.66 2.64
CA CYS A 45 8.05 -10.50 1.92
C CYS A 45 6.85 -9.87 2.64
N GLU A 46 5.84 -10.67 2.98
CA GLU A 46 4.63 -10.22 3.67
C GLU A 46 4.88 -9.85 5.14
N HIS A 47 6.08 -10.06 5.67
CA HIS A 47 6.48 -9.58 7.00
C HIS A 47 6.90 -8.11 6.98
N HIS A 48 7.60 -7.67 5.93
CA HIS A 48 7.98 -6.26 5.76
C HIS A 48 6.74 -5.39 5.64
N GLN A 49 6.70 -4.24 6.31
CA GLN A 49 5.57 -3.31 6.22
C GLN A 49 5.40 -2.81 4.77
N ASP A 50 4.14 -2.67 4.35
CA ASP A 50 3.76 -2.18 3.02
C ASP A 50 4.26 -3.03 1.82
N CYS A 51 4.88 -4.20 2.03
CA CYS A 51 5.13 -5.18 0.96
C CYS A 51 3.94 -6.14 0.75
N CYS A 52 3.83 -6.66 -0.47
CA CYS A 52 2.89 -7.67 -0.95
C CYS A 52 3.63 -8.72 -1.78
N PHE A 53 3.09 -9.94 -1.82
CA PHE A 53 3.67 -11.05 -2.57
C PHE A 53 2.67 -11.63 -3.57
N ASP A 54 3.06 -11.73 -4.84
CA ASP A 54 2.27 -12.38 -5.89
C ASP A 54 3.17 -12.98 -6.98
N GLU A 55 3.26 -14.31 -6.98
CA GLU A 55 4.03 -15.12 -7.94
C GLU A 55 3.19 -15.65 -9.12
N SER A 56 1.92 -15.26 -9.23
CA SER A 56 1.02 -15.75 -10.29
C SER A 56 1.44 -15.34 -11.71
N VAL A 57 2.28 -14.31 -11.84
CA VAL A 57 2.82 -13.81 -13.09
C VAL A 57 4.34 -14.05 -13.14
N PRO A 58 4.86 -14.83 -14.10
CA PRO A 58 6.29 -15.06 -14.23
C PRO A 58 7.03 -13.86 -14.83
N GLY A 59 8.32 -13.73 -14.53
CA GLY A 59 9.20 -12.71 -15.13
C GLY A 59 8.98 -11.28 -14.63
N VAL A 60 8.21 -11.09 -13.56
CA VAL A 60 7.98 -9.80 -12.89
C VAL A 60 8.39 -9.87 -11.42
N ILE A 61 8.39 -8.73 -10.75
CA ILE A 61 8.66 -8.64 -9.32
C ILE A 61 7.54 -9.33 -8.54
N TRP A 62 7.90 -10.35 -7.76
CA TRP A 62 6.96 -11.09 -6.90
C TRP A 62 6.80 -10.46 -5.52
N CYS A 63 7.88 -9.94 -4.94
CA CYS A 63 7.81 -9.18 -3.68
C CYS A 63 7.87 -7.67 -3.97
N PHE A 64 6.74 -6.99 -3.83
CA PHE A 64 6.58 -5.60 -4.26
C PHE A 64 5.93 -4.72 -3.20
N HIS A 65 6.17 -3.41 -3.28
CA HIS A 65 5.49 -2.44 -2.43
C HIS A 65 4.02 -2.42 -2.84
N ASN A 66 3.10 -2.51 -1.89
CA ASN A 66 1.66 -2.39 -2.15
C ASN A 66 1.38 -1.10 -2.94
N LYS A 67 0.40 -1.15 -3.84
CA LYS A 67 0.02 0.03 -4.60
C LYS A 67 -0.46 1.10 -3.64
N VAL A 68 -0.09 2.35 -3.92
CA VAL A 68 -0.45 3.46 -3.04
C VAL A 68 -1.97 3.57 -2.98
N ARG A 69 -2.50 3.67 -1.76
CA ARG A 69 -3.91 3.99 -1.55
C ARG A 69 -4.06 5.48 -1.66
N CYS A 70 -4.94 5.91 -2.54
CA CYS A 70 -5.15 7.33 -2.78
C CYS A 70 -6.06 7.92 -1.70
N ASP A 71 -5.43 8.50 -0.69
CA ASP A 71 -6.10 9.47 0.17
C ASP A 71 -6.23 10.80 -0.57
N ARG A 72 -7.18 11.64 -0.14
CA ARG A 72 -7.28 13.03 -0.62
C ARG A 72 -6.10 13.82 -0.05
N GLY A 73 -4.94 13.70 -0.70
CA GLY A 73 -3.73 14.46 -0.40
C GLY A 73 -3.99 15.97 -0.52
N TYR A 74 -3.05 16.77 -0.02
CA TYR A 74 -3.22 18.22 0.00
C TYR A 74 -3.16 18.81 -1.43
N PRO A 75 -4.24 19.43 -1.95
CA PRO A 75 -4.30 19.83 -3.36
C PRO A 75 -3.14 20.71 -3.84
N HIS A 76 -2.67 21.63 -2.97
CA HIS A 76 -1.60 22.56 -3.29
C HIS A 76 -0.18 21.94 -3.28
N GLN A 77 -0.04 20.70 -2.85
CA GLN A 77 1.24 19.98 -2.83
C GLN A 77 1.32 18.90 -3.91
N ARG A 78 0.31 18.84 -4.80
CA ARG A 78 0.24 17.83 -5.86
C ARG A 78 1.39 18.01 -6.84
N VAL A 79 2.19 16.96 -7.00
CA VAL A 79 3.21 16.85 -8.04
C VAL A 79 2.58 16.13 -9.23
N ASN A 80 2.63 16.73 -10.43
CA ASN A 80 2.02 16.14 -11.62
C ASN A 80 2.60 14.75 -11.91
N CYS A 81 1.71 13.78 -12.17
CA CYS A 81 2.04 12.37 -12.40
C CYS A 81 1.46 11.85 -13.73
N GLY A 82 1.07 12.76 -14.62
CA GLY A 82 0.46 12.44 -15.91
C GLY A 82 0.54 13.59 -16.91
N TRP A 83 -0.43 13.64 -17.83
CA TRP A 83 -0.52 14.67 -18.85
C TRP A 83 -1.91 15.33 -18.84
N ALA A 84 -2.04 16.47 -19.53
CA ALA A 84 -3.32 17.19 -19.61
C ALA A 84 -4.41 16.32 -20.29
N GLY A 85 -5.58 16.21 -19.66
CA GLY A 85 -6.68 15.39 -20.18
C GLY A 85 -6.52 13.88 -19.96
N ILE A 86 -5.55 13.44 -19.15
CA ILE A 86 -5.44 12.03 -18.75
C ILE A 86 -6.73 11.55 -18.06
N SER A 87 -7.17 10.34 -18.38
CA SER A 87 -8.32 9.72 -17.70
C SER A 87 -7.94 9.21 -16.30
N ARG A 88 -8.92 9.10 -15.40
CA ARG A 88 -8.74 8.45 -14.08
C ARG A 88 -8.04 7.10 -14.20
N ALA A 89 -8.55 6.22 -15.05
CA ALA A 89 -8.02 4.88 -15.25
C ALA A 89 -6.59 4.84 -15.80
N MET A 90 -6.21 5.80 -16.65
CA MET A 90 -4.83 5.92 -17.13
C MET A 90 -3.89 6.46 -16.06
N CYS A 91 -4.34 7.43 -15.27
CA CYS A 91 -3.57 7.97 -14.15
C CYS A 91 -3.32 6.90 -13.09
N GLU A 92 -4.38 6.27 -12.59
CA GLU A 92 -4.33 5.26 -11.53
C GLU A 92 -3.73 3.92 -12.01
N ARG A 93 -3.40 3.79 -13.30
CA ARG A 93 -2.59 2.68 -13.80
C ARG A 93 -1.16 2.78 -13.26
N ASN A 94 -0.62 3.99 -13.17
CA ASN A 94 0.72 4.21 -12.67
C ASN A 94 0.77 3.91 -11.16
N TRP A 95 1.77 3.13 -10.75
CA TRP A 95 1.85 2.53 -9.41
C TRP A 95 1.75 3.54 -8.25
N ASP A 96 2.28 4.74 -8.47
CA ASP A 96 2.41 5.79 -7.46
C ASP A 96 1.53 7.02 -7.74
N CYS A 97 0.68 6.97 -8.76
CA CYS A 97 -0.17 8.11 -9.12
C CYS A 97 -1.59 7.94 -8.56
N CYS A 98 -2.17 9.06 -8.16
CA CYS A 98 -3.53 9.22 -7.70
C CYS A 98 -4.29 10.20 -8.60
N PHE A 99 -5.60 10.01 -8.69
CA PHE A 99 -6.48 10.88 -9.48
C PHE A 99 -7.58 11.52 -8.63
N ASP A 100 -7.67 12.84 -8.69
CA ASP A 100 -8.76 13.61 -8.10
C ASP A 100 -8.98 14.91 -8.89
N ASP A 101 -10.10 14.98 -9.60
CA ASP A 101 -10.57 16.10 -10.41
C ASP A 101 -11.57 17.01 -9.67
N SER A 102 -11.82 16.78 -8.37
CA SER A 102 -12.74 17.59 -7.58
C SER A 102 -12.22 18.99 -7.22
N VAL A 103 -10.93 19.26 -7.45
CA VAL A 103 -10.28 20.54 -7.13
C VAL A 103 -9.66 21.13 -8.39
N SER A 104 -10.15 22.30 -8.82
CA SER A 104 -9.63 23.02 -9.99
C SER A 104 -8.29 23.71 -9.73
N GLY A 105 -7.51 23.94 -10.79
CA GLY A 105 -6.27 24.74 -10.72
C GLY A 105 -5.06 24.00 -10.16
N VAL A 106 -5.20 22.69 -9.90
CA VAL A 106 -4.11 21.79 -9.46
C VAL A 106 -4.07 20.56 -10.38
N PRO A 107 -2.95 19.80 -10.42
CA PRO A 107 -2.90 18.55 -11.17
C PRO A 107 -3.99 17.57 -10.73
N PHE A 108 -4.77 17.04 -11.67
CA PHE A 108 -5.76 15.99 -11.37
C PHE A 108 -5.11 14.63 -11.20
N CYS A 109 -4.08 14.34 -12.00
CA CYS A 109 -3.22 13.18 -11.82
C CYS A 109 -1.94 13.60 -11.08
N TYR A 110 -1.72 13.06 -9.90
CA TYR A 110 -0.64 13.50 -9.01
C TYR A 110 0.04 12.35 -8.28
N LYS A 111 1.30 12.54 -7.89
CA LYS A 111 2.04 11.54 -7.12
C LYS A 111 1.47 11.42 -5.71
N HIS A 112 1.38 10.20 -5.22
CA HIS A 112 1.09 9.94 -3.81
C HIS A 112 2.22 10.48 -2.90
N ASP A 113 1.88 10.97 -1.71
CA ASP A 113 2.81 11.67 -0.83
C ASP A 113 4.04 10.86 -0.43
N ARG A 114 3.88 9.54 -0.27
CA ARG A 114 5.02 8.64 -0.01
C ARG A 114 5.96 8.51 -1.21
N ALA A 115 5.42 8.46 -2.42
CA ALA A 115 6.22 8.36 -3.63
C ALA A 115 6.99 9.64 -3.98
N ARG A 116 6.63 10.78 -3.34
CA ARG A 116 7.40 12.04 -3.44
C ARG A 116 8.69 12.02 -2.61
N GLN A 117 8.85 11.08 -1.67
CA GLN A 117 9.99 11.05 -0.73
C GLN A 117 11.11 10.10 -1.17
N GLU A 118 10.91 9.37 -2.27
CA GLU A 118 11.83 8.36 -2.81
C GLU A 118 12.65 8.87 -4.01
N GLU A 119 12.56 10.17 -4.34
CA GLU A 119 13.34 10.86 -5.40
C GLU A 119 14.47 11.70 -4.81
#